data_AF-A0A7L2QQ36-F1
#
_entry.id   AF-A0A7L2QQ36-F1
#
_cell.length_a   1.000
_cell.length_b   1.000
_cell.length_c   1.000
_cell.angle_alpha   90.00
_cell.angle_beta   90.00
_cell.angle_gamma   90.00
#
_symmetry.space_group_name_H-M   'P 1'
#
loop_
_entity.id
_entity.type
_entity.pdbx_description
1 polymer ?
#
loop_
_entity_poly.entity_id
_entity_poly.type
_entity_poly.pdbx_seq_one_letter_code
_entity_poly.pdbx_strand_id
1 'polypeptide(L)'
;RMYQDKLASLKRQLQQLQEGTLQEYQKRMKKLDQQYKERIRNAGNCNHGIAAVALNSDLTGERTAFTVSTSMLEASNKKKSNLLYERGKSIFLVPCVESCCCLLLSLWSYQLSNFFTDSMEVKPIMTRKLRRRPNDPVPIPDKRRKPAPDILSWSHCWLNYLLTDEQIMEDLRTLNKVGISLLSPASPSSPEHLPATPAESPAQRFEARIEDGKLYYDKRWYHKSQAIYLESKENTKISCVISSVGANEIWVRKTSDSTKMRIYLGQLQRGVFVIRRRSAT
;
A
#
# COMPACT_ATOMS: atom_id res chain seq x y z
N ARG A 1 -73.19 10.85 -9.82
CA ARG A 1 -72.81 12.02 -9.00
C ARG A 1 -71.29 12.06 -8.79
N MET A 2 -70.67 11.10 -8.09
CA MET A 2 -69.21 11.06 -7.84
C MET A 2 -68.29 11.25 -9.07
N TYR A 3 -68.62 10.66 -10.23
CA TYR A 3 -67.81 10.81 -11.43
C TYR A 3 -67.79 12.25 -11.99
N GLN A 4 -68.92 12.96 -11.87
CA GLN A 4 -69.00 14.36 -12.30
C GLN A 4 -68.22 15.26 -11.33
N ASP A 5 -68.26 14.97 -10.04
CA ASP A 5 -67.47 15.68 -9.02
C ASP A 5 -65.96 15.48 -9.22
N LYS A 6 -65.54 14.25 -9.56
CA LYS A 6 -64.14 13.94 -9.83
C LYS A 6 -63.64 14.60 -11.12
N LEU A 7 -64.48 14.65 -12.15
CA LEU A 7 -64.17 15.38 -13.39
C LEU A 7 -64.03 16.88 -13.14
N ALA A 8 -64.91 17.47 -12.32
CA ALA A 8 -64.84 18.88 -11.95
C ALA A 8 -63.58 19.21 -11.14
N SER A 9 -63.18 18.32 -10.22
CA SER A 9 -61.94 18.44 -9.44
C SER A 9 -60.70 18.42 -10.33
N LEU A 10 -60.61 17.47 -11.27
CA LEU A 10 -59.49 17.37 -12.21
C LEU A 10 -59.42 18.58 -13.15
N LYS A 11 -60.56 19.08 -13.63
CA LYS A 11 -60.61 20.31 -14.45
C LYS A 11 -60.10 21.53 -13.67
N ARG A 12 -60.46 21.68 -12.39
CA ARG A 12 -59.91 22.76 -11.53
C ARG A 12 -58.40 22.62 -11.31
N GLN A 13 -57.90 21.40 -11.06
CA GLN A 13 -56.46 21.18 -10.90
C GLN A 13 -55.69 21.49 -12.18
N LEU A 14 -56.22 21.13 -13.35
CA LEU A 14 -55.64 21.45 -14.65
C LEU A 14 -55.59 22.96 -14.89
N GLN A 15 -56.67 23.67 -14.57
CA GLN A 15 -56.73 25.12 -14.67
C GLN A 15 -55.72 25.79 -13.72
N GLN A 16 -55.62 25.33 -12.47
CA GLN A 16 -54.63 25.82 -11.50
C GLN A 16 -53.17 25.53 -11.92
N LEU A 17 -52.95 24.47 -12.70
CA LEU A 17 -51.63 24.19 -13.31
C LEU A 17 -51.33 25.16 -14.46
N GLN A 18 -52.31 25.44 -15.34
CA GLN A 18 -52.15 26.41 -16.43
C GLN A 18 -51.94 27.84 -15.92
N GLU A 19 -52.65 28.21 -14.86
CA GLU A 19 -52.49 29.51 -14.17
C GLU A 19 -51.24 29.56 -13.27
N GLY A 20 -50.53 28.43 -13.11
CA GLY A 20 -49.33 28.33 -12.29
C GLY A 20 -49.56 28.53 -10.78
N THR A 21 -50.82 28.56 -10.34
CA THR A 21 -51.26 28.77 -8.95
C THR A 21 -51.33 27.48 -8.14
N LEU A 22 -51.14 26.31 -8.74
CA LEU A 22 -51.11 25.04 -8.01
C LEU A 22 -49.94 25.01 -7.03
N GLN A 23 -50.24 25.06 -5.74
CA GLN A 23 -49.24 25.13 -4.65
C GLN A 23 -48.27 23.94 -4.67
N GLU A 24 -48.74 22.75 -5.04
CA GLU A 24 -47.90 21.56 -5.11
C GLU A 24 -46.83 21.70 -6.21
N TYR A 25 -47.20 22.26 -7.36
CA TYR A 25 -46.28 22.55 -8.45
C TYR A 25 -45.24 23.60 -8.04
N GLN A 26 -45.68 24.70 -7.43
CA GLN A 26 -44.78 25.74 -6.94
C GLN A 26 -43.79 25.23 -5.88
N LYS A 27 -44.24 24.36 -4.96
CA LYS A 27 -43.37 23.75 -3.94
C LYS A 27 -42.33 22.82 -4.56
N ARG A 28 -42.71 22.03 -5.57
CA ARG A 28 -41.78 21.17 -6.33
C ARG A 28 -40.76 22.01 -7.10
N MET A 29 -41.19 23.11 -7.73
CA MET A 29 -40.28 24.04 -8.41
C MET A 29 -39.26 24.66 -7.47
N LYS A 30 -39.67 25.15 -6.29
CA LYS A 30 -38.74 25.67 -5.28
C LYS A 30 -37.75 24.61 -4.77
N LYS A 31 -38.21 23.36 -4.58
CA LYS A 31 -37.34 22.25 -4.16
C LYS A 31 -36.27 21.93 -5.22
N LEU A 32 -36.65 21.92 -6.50
CA LEU A 32 -35.71 21.71 -7.60
C LEU A 32 -34.67 22.84 -7.69
N ASP A 33 -35.11 24.09 -7.56
CA ASP A 33 -34.22 25.25 -7.60
C ASP A 33 -33.23 25.26 -6.42
N GLN A 34 -33.69 24.85 -5.23
CA GLN A 34 -32.84 24.67 -4.06
C GLN A 34 -31.81 23.55 -4.27
N GLN A 35 -32.22 22.41 -4.83
CA GLN A 35 -31.32 21.30 -5.15
C GLN A 35 -30.26 21.71 -6.19
N TYR A 36 -30.63 22.49 -7.18
CA TYR A 36 -29.69 23.01 -8.18
C TYR A 36 -28.63 23.92 -7.54
N LYS A 37 -29.06 24.91 -6.74
CA LYS A 37 -28.16 25.79 -5.99
C LYS A 37 -27.20 25.03 -5.07
N GLU A 38 -27.71 24.00 -4.39
CA GLU A 38 -26.90 23.11 -3.54
C GLU A 38 -25.85 22.35 -4.36
N ARG A 39 -26.22 21.83 -5.53
CA ARG A 39 -25.28 21.12 -6.41
C ARG A 39 -24.16 22.04 -6.90
N ILE A 40 -24.49 23.28 -7.26
CA ILE A 40 -23.49 24.27 -7.69
C ILE A 40 -22.54 24.63 -6.54
N ARG A 41 -23.07 24.88 -5.33
CA ARG A 41 -22.25 25.13 -4.12
C ARG A 41 -21.35 23.94 -3.78
N ASN A 42 -21.89 22.72 -3.79
CA ASN A 42 -21.12 21.52 -3.51
C ASN A 42 -20.06 21.26 -4.57
N ALA A 43 -20.35 21.48 -5.85
CA ALA A 43 -19.35 21.39 -6.91
C ALA A 43 -18.24 22.42 -6.73
N GLY A 44 -18.58 23.67 -6.37
CA GLY A 44 -17.60 24.72 -6.06
C GLY A 44 -16.66 24.34 -4.90
N ASN A 45 -17.24 23.84 -3.80
CA ASN A 45 -16.48 23.45 -2.60
C ASN A 45 -15.63 22.20 -2.83
N CYS A 46 -16.14 21.20 -3.55
CA CYS A 46 -15.38 19.99 -3.87
C CYS A 46 -14.20 20.29 -4.80
N ASN A 47 -14.37 21.17 -5.78
CA ASN A 47 -13.31 21.50 -6.73
C ASN A 47 -12.17 22.31 -6.09
N HIS A 48 -12.49 23.28 -5.22
CA HIS A 48 -11.45 24.03 -4.50
C HIS A 48 -10.71 23.18 -3.46
N GLY A 49 -11.44 22.33 -2.72
CA GLY A 49 -10.85 21.46 -1.71
C GLY A 49 -9.95 20.39 -2.31
N ILE A 50 -10.37 19.74 -3.39
CA ILE A 50 -9.59 18.67 -4.02
C ILE A 50 -8.37 19.21 -4.75
N ALA A 51 -8.48 20.34 -5.46
CA ALA A 51 -7.34 20.95 -6.15
C ALA A 51 -6.26 21.46 -5.18
N ALA A 52 -6.67 22.06 -4.05
CA ALA A 52 -5.72 22.49 -3.03
C ALA A 52 -5.03 21.31 -2.35
N VAL A 53 -5.75 20.22 -2.06
CA VAL A 53 -5.16 19.04 -1.41
C VAL A 53 -4.20 18.30 -2.36
N ALA A 54 -4.56 18.19 -3.66
CA ALA A 54 -3.69 17.56 -4.66
C ALA A 54 -2.38 18.35 -4.88
N LEU A 55 -2.45 19.67 -5.03
CA LEU A 55 -1.24 20.49 -5.18
C LEU A 55 -0.35 20.43 -3.94
N ASN A 56 -0.92 20.38 -2.74
CA ASN A 56 -0.13 20.29 -1.52
C ASN A 56 0.51 18.90 -1.34
N SER A 57 -0.16 17.81 -1.74
CA SER A 57 0.43 16.46 -1.69
C SER A 57 1.58 16.30 -2.69
N ASP A 58 1.46 16.89 -3.87
CA ASP A 58 2.51 16.81 -4.89
C ASP A 58 3.76 17.59 -4.46
N LEU A 59 3.58 18.80 -3.91
CA LEU A 59 4.68 19.61 -3.38
C LEU A 59 5.38 18.98 -2.15
N THR A 60 4.63 18.28 -1.29
CA THR A 60 5.24 17.56 -0.15
C THR A 60 5.94 16.28 -0.60
N GLY A 61 5.41 15.59 -1.62
CA GLY A 61 6.08 14.45 -2.26
C GLY A 61 7.42 14.84 -2.89
N GLU A 62 7.47 15.94 -3.63
CA GLU A 62 8.73 16.42 -4.23
C GLU A 62 9.76 16.85 -3.18
N ARG A 63 9.33 17.53 -2.12
CA ARG A 63 10.23 18.01 -1.06
C ARG A 63 10.81 16.86 -0.22
N THR A 64 10.03 15.81 0.01
CA THR A 64 10.49 14.58 0.68
C THR A 64 11.43 13.76 -0.22
N ALA A 65 11.10 13.63 -1.52
CA ALA A 65 11.98 12.96 -2.47
C ALA A 65 13.34 13.68 -2.62
N PHE A 66 13.34 15.01 -2.64
CA PHE A 66 14.56 15.82 -2.69
C PHE A 66 15.42 15.62 -1.44
N THR A 67 14.84 15.67 -0.24
CA THR A 67 15.57 15.47 1.03
C THR A 67 16.11 14.05 1.19
N VAL A 68 15.39 13.03 0.73
CA VAL A 68 15.90 11.66 0.71
C VAL A 68 17.10 11.55 -0.25
N SER A 69 17.01 12.15 -1.43
CA SER A 69 18.09 12.12 -2.43
C SER A 69 19.37 12.82 -1.93
N THR A 70 19.25 13.97 -1.26
CA THR A 70 20.41 14.67 -0.69
C THR A 70 21.05 13.87 0.45
N SER A 71 20.24 13.28 1.35
CA SER A 71 20.76 12.43 2.43
C SER A 71 21.52 11.20 1.93
N MET A 72 21.07 10.60 0.82
CA MET A 72 21.73 9.45 0.20
C MET A 72 23.06 9.85 -0.45
N LEU A 73 23.13 11.04 -1.05
CA LEU A 73 24.37 11.60 -1.58
C LEU A 73 25.39 11.90 -0.47
N GLU A 74 24.95 12.49 0.64
CA GLU A 74 25.78 12.75 1.81
C GLU A 74 26.32 11.45 2.44
N ALA A 75 25.47 10.43 2.59
CA ALA A 75 25.88 9.11 3.07
C ALA A 75 26.92 8.46 2.15
N SER A 76 26.74 8.61 0.83
CA SER A 76 27.69 8.11 -0.17
C SER A 76 29.03 8.85 -0.11
N ASN A 77 29.01 10.18 0.07
CA ASN A 77 30.22 10.98 0.23
C ASN A 77 30.95 10.67 1.54
N LYS A 78 30.22 10.41 2.64
CA LYS A 78 30.81 9.99 3.91
C LYS A 78 31.50 8.62 3.81
N LYS A 79 30.89 7.65 3.12
CA LYS A 79 31.53 6.35 2.83
C LYS A 79 32.80 6.52 2.01
N LYS A 80 32.79 7.37 0.97
CA LYS A 80 33.98 7.68 0.17
C LYS A 80 35.10 8.32 1.00
N SER A 81 34.77 9.29 1.86
CA SER A 81 35.73 9.94 2.75
C SER A 81 36.37 8.95 3.74
N ASN A 82 35.56 8.09 4.36
CA ASN A 82 36.07 7.05 5.27
C ASN A 82 37.00 6.06 4.56
N LEU A 83 36.66 5.66 3.33
CA LEU A 83 37.51 4.77 2.53
C LEU A 83 38.86 5.42 2.18
N LEU A 84 38.86 6.71 1.84
CA LEU A 84 40.09 7.46 1.61
C LEU A 84 40.94 7.57 2.88
N TYR A 85 40.31 7.77 4.04
CA TYR A 85 40.99 7.83 5.33
C TYR A 85 41.64 6.48 5.71
N GLU A 86 40.92 5.37 5.56
CA GLU A 86 41.46 4.02 5.79
C GLU A 86 42.57 3.65 4.80
N ARG A 87 42.42 4.01 3.52
CA ARG A 87 43.46 3.80 2.51
C ARG A 87 44.70 4.64 2.81
N GLY A 88 44.52 5.89 3.29
CA GLY A 88 45.60 6.76 3.73
C GLY A 88 46.35 6.22 4.95
N LYS A 89 45.63 5.72 5.97
CA LYS A 89 46.24 5.02 7.11
C LYS A 89 47.06 3.80 6.66
N SER A 90 46.49 2.97 5.79
CA SER A 90 47.19 1.78 5.28
C SER A 90 48.45 2.17 4.49
N ILE A 91 48.39 3.23 3.68
CA ILE A 91 49.57 3.75 2.96
C ILE A 91 50.64 4.28 3.92
N PHE A 92 50.27 4.81 5.08
CA PHE A 92 51.23 5.30 6.09
C PHE A 92 51.79 4.19 6.98
N LEU A 93 50.99 3.14 7.27
CA LEU A 93 51.43 1.99 8.07
C LEU A 93 52.39 1.07 7.30
N VAL A 94 52.18 0.86 6.00
CA VAL A 94 53.02 -0.06 5.20
C VAL A 94 54.51 0.32 5.22
N PRO A 95 54.91 1.59 4.93
CA PRO A 95 56.31 2.02 5.04
C PRO A 95 56.86 1.96 6.47
N CYS A 96 56.00 2.17 7.48
CA CYS A 96 56.41 2.13 8.88
C CYS A 96 56.76 0.70 9.33
N VAL A 97 55.95 -0.29 8.93
CA VAL A 97 56.21 -1.71 9.20
C VAL A 97 57.41 -2.21 8.40
N GLU A 98 57.56 -1.78 7.14
CA GLU A 98 58.70 -2.15 6.29
C GLU A 98 60.02 -1.54 6.81
N SER A 99 59.99 -0.27 7.24
CA SER A 99 61.13 0.39 7.90
C SER A 99 61.48 -0.25 9.24
N CYS A 100 60.49 -0.60 10.07
CA CYS A 100 60.71 -1.35 11.31
C CYS A 100 61.30 -2.74 11.04
N CYS A 101 60.81 -3.48 10.03
CA CYS A 101 61.38 -4.75 9.62
C CYS A 101 62.83 -4.62 9.18
N CYS A 102 63.17 -3.59 8.39
CA CYS A 102 64.55 -3.31 7.99
C CYS A 102 65.48 -3.03 9.18
N LEU A 103 65.01 -2.30 10.19
CA LEU A 103 65.77 -2.05 11.43
C LEU A 103 65.97 -3.32 12.27
N LEU A 104 64.96 -4.19 12.33
CA LEU A 104 65.07 -5.48 13.02
C LEU A 104 66.00 -6.46 12.28
N LEU A 105 65.95 -6.48 10.94
CA LEU A 105 66.83 -7.27 10.08
C LEU A 105 68.29 -6.79 10.13
N SER A 106 68.52 -5.48 10.22
CA SER A 106 69.86 -4.92 10.34
C SER A 106 70.45 -5.18 11.73
N LEU A 107 69.63 -5.10 12.78
CA LEU A 107 70.04 -5.48 14.14
C LEU A 107 70.35 -6.98 14.22
N TRP A 108 69.53 -7.82 13.59
CA TRP A 108 69.77 -9.26 13.51
C TRP A 108 71.01 -9.60 12.67
N SER A 109 71.23 -8.92 11.54
CA SER A 109 72.45 -9.08 10.73
C SER A 109 73.71 -8.59 11.46
N TYR A 110 73.63 -7.51 12.24
CA TYR A 110 74.75 -7.04 13.06
C TYR A 110 75.03 -8.01 14.22
N GLN A 111 73.98 -8.56 14.83
CA GLN A 111 74.10 -9.62 15.84
C GLN A 111 74.74 -10.89 15.24
N LEU A 112 74.35 -11.27 14.02
CA LEU A 112 74.86 -12.45 13.31
C LEU A 112 76.30 -12.23 12.82
N SER A 113 76.63 -11.03 12.32
CA SER A 113 77.98 -10.65 11.88
C SER A 113 78.99 -10.68 13.05
N ASN A 114 78.60 -10.16 14.22
CA ASN A 114 79.42 -10.26 15.43
C ASN A 114 79.52 -11.70 15.97
N PHE A 115 78.66 -12.61 15.52
CA PHE A 115 78.67 -14.03 15.89
C PHE A 115 79.49 -14.90 14.90
N PHE A 116 79.82 -14.38 13.72
CA PHE A 116 80.50 -15.08 12.63
C PHE A 116 81.91 -14.56 12.33
N THR A 117 82.56 -13.84 13.27
CA THR A 117 83.98 -13.47 13.15
C THR A 117 84.94 -14.65 13.42
N ASP A 118 84.47 -15.88 13.35
CA ASP A 118 85.35 -17.05 13.29
C ASP A 118 84.80 -18.08 12.28
N SER A 119 85.72 -18.63 11.50
CA SER A 119 85.59 -19.79 10.61
C SER A 119 84.85 -19.65 9.26
N MET A 120 85.63 -19.17 8.30
CA MET A 120 85.94 -19.75 6.97
C MET A 120 84.85 -20.26 6.00
N GLU A 121 84.94 -19.66 4.80
CA GLU A 121 84.87 -20.25 3.43
C GLU A 121 83.50 -20.74 2.88
N VAL A 122 82.84 -19.86 2.11
CA VAL A 122 81.58 -20.14 1.40
C VAL A 122 81.85 -20.56 -0.06
N LYS A 123 81.49 -21.80 -0.40
CA LYS A 123 81.39 -22.28 -1.80
C LYS A 123 80.06 -21.84 -2.45
N PRO A 124 80.05 -21.48 -3.75
CA PRO A 124 78.83 -21.03 -4.42
C PRO A 124 77.82 -22.17 -4.68
N ILE A 125 76.54 -21.91 -4.40
CA ILE A 125 75.42 -22.85 -4.53
C ILE A 125 75.02 -23.04 -6.00
N MET A 126 75.14 -24.27 -6.51
CA MET A 126 74.63 -24.68 -7.82
C MET A 126 73.27 -25.35 -7.65
N THR A 127 72.23 -24.90 -8.37
CA THR A 127 70.87 -25.45 -8.25
C THR A 127 70.57 -26.46 -9.35
N ARG A 128 70.23 -27.69 -8.97
CA ARG A 128 69.76 -28.74 -9.89
C ARG A 128 68.25 -28.92 -9.72
N LYS A 129 67.51 -28.94 -10.84
CA LYS A 129 66.04 -29.05 -10.85
C LYS A 129 65.54 -30.31 -10.15
N LEU A 130 64.63 -30.13 -9.18
CA LEU A 130 64.00 -31.20 -8.42
C LEU A 130 62.87 -31.85 -9.25
N ARG A 131 62.93 -33.17 -9.44
CA ARG A 131 61.83 -33.96 -10.05
C ARG A 131 60.81 -34.30 -8.97
N ARG A 132 59.51 -34.22 -9.33
CA ARG A 132 58.35 -34.41 -8.44
C ARG A 132 58.23 -35.87 -7.96
N ARG A 133 57.76 -36.07 -6.73
CA ARG A 133 57.51 -37.40 -6.14
C ARG A 133 56.10 -37.93 -6.48
N PRO A 134 55.89 -39.26 -6.56
CA PRO A 134 54.71 -39.87 -7.18
C PRO A 134 53.38 -39.84 -6.40
N ASN A 135 53.27 -39.13 -5.28
CA ASN A 135 52.05 -39.11 -4.44
C ASN A 135 51.54 -37.68 -4.15
N ASP A 136 51.72 -36.77 -5.10
CA ASP A 136 51.11 -35.44 -5.12
C ASP A 136 49.75 -35.56 -5.83
N PRO A 137 48.61 -35.19 -5.20
CA PRO A 137 47.29 -35.35 -5.83
C PRO A 137 47.24 -34.60 -7.16
N VAL A 138 46.76 -35.29 -8.20
CA VAL A 138 46.71 -34.78 -9.58
C VAL A 138 45.89 -33.49 -9.64
N PRO A 139 46.35 -32.44 -10.33
CA PRO A 139 45.56 -31.25 -10.60
C PRO A 139 44.29 -31.63 -11.37
N ILE A 140 43.15 -31.35 -10.77
CA ILE A 140 41.83 -31.64 -11.34
C ILE A 140 41.65 -30.82 -12.63
N PRO A 141 41.14 -31.43 -13.72
CA PRO A 141 40.90 -30.72 -14.98
C PRO A 141 39.88 -29.59 -14.81
N ASP A 142 40.28 -28.39 -15.26
CA ASP A 142 39.43 -27.23 -15.46
C ASP A 142 38.22 -27.56 -16.35
N LYS A 143 37.06 -27.78 -15.73
CA LYS A 143 35.77 -27.71 -16.43
C LYS A 143 35.41 -26.25 -16.66
N ARG A 144 35.96 -25.74 -17.77
CA ARG A 144 35.36 -24.78 -18.69
C ARG A 144 34.62 -23.59 -18.05
N ARG A 145 35.38 -22.51 -17.89
CA ARG A 145 34.95 -21.10 -17.92
C ARG A 145 33.57 -20.91 -18.55
N LYS A 146 32.59 -20.47 -17.76
CA LYS A 146 31.43 -19.76 -18.30
C LYS A 146 31.93 -18.41 -18.84
N PRO A 147 31.61 -18.01 -20.09
CA PRO A 147 31.82 -16.64 -20.51
C PRO A 147 31.02 -15.73 -19.56
N ALA A 148 31.61 -14.59 -19.21
CA ALA A 148 30.92 -13.55 -18.46
C ALA A 148 29.56 -13.29 -19.11
N PRO A 149 28.45 -13.22 -18.34
CA PRO A 149 27.22 -12.72 -18.90
C PRO A 149 27.44 -11.25 -19.25
N ASP A 150 27.42 -11.02 -20.55
CA ASP A 150 27.30 -9.79 -21.29
C ASP A 150 27.17 -8.47 -20.52
N ILE A 151 28.00 -7.54 -21.00
CA ILE A 151 27.95 -6.08 -20.94
C ILE A 151 26.58 -5.49 -21.36
N LEU A 152 25.56 -6.32 -21.63
CA LEU A 152 24.17 -5.91 -21.91
C LEU A 152 23.23 -6.07 -20.69
N SER A 153 23.71 -6.58 -19.55
CA SER A 153 22.93 -6.65 -18.30
C SER A 153 22.99 -5.35 -17.47
N TRP A 154 23.12 -4.19 -18.10
CA TRP A 154 22.89 -2.89 -17.43
C TRP A 154 21.48 -2.34 -17.67
N SER A 155 20.65 -3.03 -18.46
CA SER A 155 19.27 -2.61 -18.76
C SER A 155 18.19 -3.32 -17.92
N HIS A 156 18.55 -4.30 -17.08
CA HIS A 156 17.55 -5.12 -16.39
C HIS A 156 17.82 -5.30 -14.89
N CYS A 157 18.39 -4.28 -14.24
CA CYS A 157 18.21 -4.11 -12.81
C CYS A 157 16.82 -3.47 -12.60
N TRP A 158 15.76 -4.28 -12.80
CA TRP A 158 14.45 -3.94 -12.26
C TRP A 158 14.63 -3.84 -10.74
N LEU A 159 14.68 -2.62 -10.23
CA LEU A 159 14.51 -2.32 -8.82
C LEU A 159 13.25 -3.06 -8.34
N ASN A 160 13.43 -4.17 -7.62
CA ASN A 160 12.35 -4.77 -6.88
C ASN A 160 12.07 -3.88 -5.66
N TYR A 161 11.27 -2.83 -5.87
CA TYR A 161 10.55 -2.13 -4.82
C TYR A 161 9.40 -3.03 -4.33
N LEU A 162 9.72 -4.20 -3.79
CA LEU A 162 8.78 -4.87 -2.90
C LEU A 162 9.05 -4.33 -1.51
N LEU A 163 8.10 -3.52 -1.03
CA LEU A 163 8.03 -3.16 0.38
C LEU A 163 7.97 -4.45 1.19
N THR A 164 8.73 -4.50 2.27
CA THR A 164 8.64 -5.62 3.22
C THR A 164 7.29 -5.59 3.92
N ASP A 165 6.77 -6.75 4.33
CA ASP A 165 5.48 -6.84 5.03
C ASP A 165 5.46 -5.95 6.29
N GLU A 166 6.61 -5.73 6.93
CA GLU A 166 6.80 -4.75 8.00
C GLU A 166 6.47 -3.31 7.58
N GLN A 167 7.00 -2.85 6.44
CA GLN A 167 6.77 -1.50 5.92
C GLN A 167 5.31 -1.32 5.49
N ILE A 168 4.73 -2.35 4.88
CA ILE A 168 3.31 -2.37 4.50
C ILE A 168 2.42 -2.25 5.75
N MET A 169 2.73 -2.97 6.82
CA MET A 169 1.98 -2.89 8.09
C MET A 169 2.15 -1.54 8.80
N GLU A 170 3.33 -0.93 8.74
CA GLU A 170 3.59 0.39 9.34
C GLU A 170 2.83 1.51 8.60
N ASP A 171 2.83 1.48 7.27
CA ASP A 171 2.08 2.43 6.44
C ASP A 171 0.56 2.27 6.65
N LEU A 172 0.08 1.02 6.76
CA LEU A 172 -1.32 0.72 7.11
C LEU A 172 -1.70 1.23 8.50
N ARG A 173 -0.80 1.12 9.49
CA ARG A 173 -1.00 1.68 10.84
C ARG A 173 -1.03 3.20 10.81
N THR A 174 -0.17 3.82 10.01
CA THR A 174 -0.10 5.28 9.84
C THR A 174 -1.37 5.81 9.15
N LEU A 175 -1.84 5.16 8.09
CA LEU A 175 -3.09 5.51 7.41
C LEU A 175 -4.32 5.36 8.31
N ASN A 176 -4.39 4.32 9.14
CA ASN A 176 -5.49 4.17 10.11
C ASN A 176 -5.47 5.26 11.19
N LYS A 177 -4.29 5.69 11.63
CA LYS A 177 -4.14 6.73 12.66
C LYS A 177 -4.54 8.12 12.14
N VAL A 178 -4.28 8.40 10.86
CA VAL A 178 -4.73 9.64 10.18
C VAL A 178 -6.23 9.58 9.85
N GLY A 179 -6.77 8.40 9.50
CA GLY A 179 -8.19 8.19 9.25
C GLY A 179 -9.10 8.36 10.48
N ILE A 180 -8.59 8.10 11.68
CA ILE A 180 -9.32 8.27 12.95
C ILE A 180 -9.26 9.73 13.46
N SER A 181 -8.24 10.51 13.04
CA SER A 181 -8.05 11.88 13.51
C SER A 181 -8.98 12.91 12.81
N LEU A 182 -9.61 12.55 11.69
CA LEU A 182 -10.61 13.39 11.01
C LEU A 182 -12.06 13.05 11.39
N LEU A 183 -12.28 12.04 12.24
CA LEU A 183 -13.61 11.63 12.71
C LEU A 183 -13.53 11.21 14.18
N SER A 184 -13.26 12.16 15.08
CA SER A 184 -13.67 12.00 16.49
C SER A 184 -14.99 12.76 16.71
N PRO A 185 -16.09 12.06 17.03
CA PRO A 185 -17.28 12.70 17.58
C PRO A 185 -17.01 12.98 19.06
N ALA A 186 -17.02 14.26 19.44
CA ALA A 186 -17.07 14.65 20.84
C ALA A 186 -18.40 14.18 21.46
N SER A 187 -18.27 13.57 22.64
CA SER A 187 -19.33 13.00 23.47
C SER A 187 -20.34 14.05 24.02
N PRO A 188 -21.50 13.60 24.57
CA PRO A 188 -22.76 14.35 24.59
C PRO A 188 -23.06 15.05 25.93
N SER A 189 -23.84 16.13 25.85
CA SER A 189 -24.64 16.68 26.95
C SER A 189 -26.08 16.95 26.46
N SER A 190 -27.04 16.29 27.11
CA SER A 190 -28.51 16.18 26.90
C SER A 190 -29.31 17.50 26.89
N PRO A 191 -30.67 17.50 26.87
CA PRO A 191 -31.63 16.86 25.95
C PRO A 191 -32.77 17.83 25.49
N GLU A 192 -33.24 17.82 24.24
CA GLU A 192 -34.61 18.34 23.97
C GLU A 192 -35.29 17.76 22.71
N HIS A 193 -36.31 16.93 22.99
CA HIS A 193 -37.61 16.73 22.33
C HIS A 193 -37.82 16.99 20.80
N LEU A 194 -38.04 15.87 20.06
CA LEU A 194 -38.96 15.53 18.93
C LEU A 194 -39.60 16.62 18.02
N PRO A 195 -40.03 16.34 16.75
CA PRO A 195 -40.29 15.03 16.13
C PRO A 195 -39.62 14.78 14.76
N ALA A 196 -39.32 13.51 14.49
CA ALA A 196 -38.71 13.01 13.27
C ALA A 196 -39.75 12.75 12.16
N THR A 197 -39.50 13.27 10.94
CA THR A 197 -39.88 12.66 9.65
C THR A 197 -38.82 12.98 8.58
N PRO A 198 -38.66 12.13 7.55
CA PRO A 198 -37.36 11.58 7.16
C PRO A 198 -36.62 12.41 6.10
N ALA A 199 -35.38 12.78 6.41
CA ALA A 199 -34.44 13.34 5.45
C ALA A 199 -33.76 12.21 4.64
N GLU A 200 -33.93 12.26 3.31
CA GLU A 200 -33.17 11.44 2.36
C GLU A 200 -31.66 11.66 2.55
N SER A 201 -30.95 10.55 2.56
CA SER A 201 -29.70 10.32 3.28
C SER A 201 -28.44 10.65 2.44
N PRO A 202 -27.30 10.96 3.10
CA PRO A 202 -26.02 11.20 2.44
C PRO A 202 -25.51 9.90 1.83
N ALA A 203 -24.72 9.99 0.75
CA ALA A 203 -23.96 8.92 0.09
C ALA A 203 -24.02 7.57 0.83
N GLN A 204 -24.91 6.67 0.37
CA GLN A 204 -25.20 5.40 1.04
C GLN A 204 -24.00 4.45 0.92
N ARG A 205 -22.94 4.74 1.69
CA ARG A 205 -21.89 3.78 1.97
C ARG A 205 -22.55 2.68 2.77
N PHE A 206 -22.67 1.50 2.17
CA PHE A 206 -23.21 0.35 2.88
C PHE A 206 -22.20 -0.05 3.96
N GLU A 207 -22.64 -0.02 5.21
CA GLU A 207 -21.84 -0.43 6.34
C GLU A 207 -21.69 -1.95 6.32
N ALA A 208 -20.61 -2.43 5.70
CA ALA A 208 -20.31 -3.85 5.55
C ALA A 208 -18.94 -4.18 6.17
N ARG A 209 -18.91 -5.12 7.12
CA ARG A 209 -17.69 -5.64 7.77
C ARG A 209 -17.84 -7.12 8.09
N ILE A 210 -16.73 -7.83 8.22
CA ILE A 210 -16.73 -9.25 8.62
C ILE A 210 -15.91 -9.37 9.90
N GLU A 211 -16.52 -9.95 10.93
CA GLU A 211 -15.89 -10.23 12.22
C GLU A 211 -16.30 -11.63 12.66
N ASP A 212 -15.36 -12.43 13.16
CA ASP A 212 -15.59 -13.78 13.70
C ASP A 212 -16.42 -14.71 12.81
N GLY A 213 -16.22 -14.63 11.48
CA GLY A 213 -16.97 -15.45 10.52
C GLY A 213 -18.45 -15.06 10.37
N LYS A 214 -18.82 -13.85 10.79
CA LYS A 214 -20.15 -13.27 10.62
C LYS A 214 -20.06 -12.01 9.76
N LEU A 215 -21.01 -11.84 8.86
CA LEU A 215 -21.09 -10.64 8.03
C LEU A 215 -22.00 -9.63 8.72
N TYR A 216 -21.48 -8.46 9.04
CA TYR A 216 -22.28 -7.31 9.40
C TYR A 216 -22.60 -6.49 8.15
N TYR A 217 -23.87 -6.29 7.86
CA TYR A 217 -24.34 -5.50 6.72
C TYR A 217 -25.64 -4.78 7.09
N ASP A 218 -25.75 -3.49 6.80
CA ASP A 218 -26.95 -2.68 7.06
C ASP A 218 -27.45 -2.82 8.52
N LYS A 219 -26.52 -2.60 9.46
CA LYS A 219 -26.73 -2.67 10.92
C LYS A 219 -27.19 -4.02 11.47
N ARG A 220 -26.92 -5.11 10.74
CA ARG A 220 -27.39 -6.46 11.06
C ARG A 220 -26.31 -7.50 10.83
N TRP A 221 -26.28 -8.51 11.69
CA TRP A 221 -25.40 -9.66 11.57
C TRP A 221 -26.06 -10.78 10.76
N TYR A 222 -25.28 -11.37 9.86
CA TYR A 222 -25.65 -12.50 9.02
C TYR A 222 -24.68 -13.66 9.26
N HIS A 223 -25.24 -14.88 9.28
CA HIS A 223 -24.51 -16.11 9.55
C HIS A 223 -24.44 -17.02 8.32
N LYS A 224 -23.56 -18.02 8.39
CA LYS A 224 -23.60 -19.16 7.46
C LYS A 224 -24.99 -19.82 7.50
N SER A 225 -25.43 -20.29 6.35
CA SER A 225 -26.73 -20.91 6.08
C SER A 225 -27.93 -19.96 6.18
N GLN A 226 -27.71 -18.64 6.31
CA GLN A 226 -28.80 -17.66 6.28
C GLN A 226 -29.28 -17.40 4.86
N ALA A 227 -30.60 -17.45 4.64
CA ALA A 227 -31.22 -17.08 3.37
C ALA A 227 -31.32 -15.56 3.22
N ILE A 228 -30.90 -15.05 2.06
CA ILE A 228 -30.86 -13.63 1.71
C ILE A 228 -31.30 -13.42 0.26
N TYR A 229 -31.67 -12.18 -0.08
CA TYR A 229 -31.76 -11.73 -1.46
C TYR A 229 -30.56 -10.87 -1.79
N LEU A 230 -29.93 -11.18 -2.93
CA LEU A 230 -28.87 -10.38 -3.49
C LEU A 230 -29.44 -9.52 -4.62
N GLU A 231 -29.20 -8.22 -4.57
CA GLU A 231 -29.60 -7.26 -5.60
C GLU A 231 -28.33 -6.70 -6.26
N SER A 232 -28.21 -6.84 -7.58
CA SER A 232 -27.09 -6.25 -8.33
C SER A 232 -27.40 -4.80 -8.70
N LYS A 233 -26.40 -4.07 -9.22
CA LYS A 233 -26.58 -2.71 -9.79
C LYS A 233 -27.69 -2.63 -10.86
N GLU A 234 -28.03 -3.74 -11.50
CA GLU A 234 -29.10 -3.83 -12.51
C GLU A 234 -30.48 -4.12 -11.87
N ASN A 235 -30.58 -4.08 -10.53
CA ASN A 235 -31.77 -4.38 -9.72
C ASN A 235 -32.33 -5.80 -9.90
N THR A 236 -31.52 -6.73 -10.42
CA THR A 236 -31.89 -8.14 -10.50
C THR A 236 -31.83 -8.76 -9.12
N LYS A 237 -32.98 -9.23 -8.61
CA LYS A 237 -33.10 -9.89 -7.31
C LYS A 237 -32.84 -11.39 -7.43
N ILE A 238 -31.82 -11.86 -6.73
CA ILE A 238 -31.38 -13.27 -6.75
C ILE A 238 -31.56 -13.86 -5.36
N SER A 239 -32.31 -14.95 -5.28
CA SER A 239 -32.48 -15.77 -4.08
C SER A 239 -31.20 -16.54 -3.76
N CYS A 240 -30.60 -16.29 -2.59
CA CYS A 240 -29.32 -16.88 -2.21
C CYS A 240 -29.30 -17.36 -0.76
N VAL A 241 -28.38 -18.29 -0.45
CA VAL A 241 -28.05 -18.73 0.91
C VAL A 241 -26.55 -18.55 1.15
N ILE A 242 -26.17 -17.93 2.26
CA ILE A 242 -24.75 -17.75 2.63
C ILE A 242 -24.15 -19.13 2.91
N SER A 243 -23.22 -19.59 2.07
CA SER A 243 -22.55 -20.89 2.22
C SER A 243 -21.33 -20.83 3.13
N SER A 244 -20.59 -19.73 3.11
CA SER A 244 -19.41 -19.51 3.96
C SER A 244 -19.13 -18.01 4.09
N VAL A 245 -18.50 -17.62 5.20
CA VAL A 245 -18.03 -16.26 5.46
C VAL A 245 -16.52 -16.38 5.71
N GLY A 246 -15.70 -15.86 4.80
CA GLY A 246 -14.24 -15.80 4.91
C GLY A 246 -13.80 -14.47 5.54
N ALA A 247 -12.50 -14.14 5.48
CA ALA A 247 -11.99 -12.92 6.10
C ALA A 247 -12.42 -11.63 5.36
N ASN A 248 -12.33 -11.61 4.02
CA ASN A 248 -12.64 -10.45 3.18
C ASN A 248 -13.69 -10.75 2.10
N GLU A 249 -14.37 -11.88 2.21
CA GLU A 249 -15.30 -12.38 1.20
C GLU A 249 -16.36 -13.28 1.81
N ILE A 250 -17.50 -13.35 1.13
CA ILE A 250 -18.57 -14.30 1.43
C ILE A 250 -18.83 -15.19 0.20
N TRP A 251 -19.19 -16.44 0.46
CA TRP A 251 -19.66 -17.37 -0.55
C TRP A 251 -21.16 -17.51 -0.41
N VAL A 252 -21.89 -17.25 -1.48
CA VAL A 252 -23.35 -17.42 -1.54
C VAL A 252 -23.71 -18.49 -2.55
N ARG A 253 -24.77 -19.24 -2.29
CA ARG A 253 -25.32 -20.25 -3.21
C ARG A 253 -26.69 -19.80 -3.67
N LYS A 254 -26.88 -19.69 -4.98
CA LYS A 254 -28.19 -19.39 -5.56
C LYS A 254 -29.17 -20.52 -5.28
N THR A 255 -30.41 -20.18 -4.94
CA THR A 255 -31.48 -21.16 -4.70
C THR A 255 -32.03 -21.75 -6.00
N SER A 256 -31.95 -21.03 -7.12
CA SER A 256 -32.48 -21.43 -8.43
C SER A 256 -31.75 -22.61 -9.07
N ASP A 257 -30.43 -22.54 -9.07
CA ASP A 257 -29.53 -23.36 -9.88
C ASP A 257 -28.39 -23.95 -9.04
N SER A 258 -28.41 -23.76 -7.73
CA SER A 258 -27.38 -24.24 -6.79
C SER A 258 -25.97 -23.72 -7.04
N THR A 259 -25.80 -22.79 -7.98
CA THR A 259 -24.51 -22.20 -8.34
C THR A 259 -23.95 -21.39 -7.18
N LYS A 260 -22.65 -21.58 -6.90
CA LYS A 260 -21.92 -20.80 -5.89
C LYS A 260 -21.31 -19.55 -6.53
N MET A 261 -21.40 -18.44 -5.82
CA MET A 261 -20.83 -17.16 -6.20
C MET A 261 -20.03 -16.61 -5.03
N ARG A 262 -18.87 -16.03 -5.33
CA ARG A 262 -18.03 -15.32 -4.36
C ARG A 262 -18.31 -13.81 -4.46
N ILE A 263 -18.49 -13.18 -3.31
CA ILE A 263 -18.70 -11.73 -3.20
C ILE A 263 -17.66 -11.18 -2.24
N TYR A 264 -16.87 -10.22 -2.71
CA TYR A 264 -15.87 -9.56 -1.89
C TYR A 264 -16.50 -8.49 -1.00
N LEU A 265 -15.94 -8.28 0.19
CA LEU A 265 -16.40 -7.26 1.13
C LEU A 265 -16.44 -5.86 0.49
N GLY A 266 -15.42 -5.52 -0.30
CA GLY A 266 -15.37 -4.25 -1.05
C GLY A 266 -16.48 -4.09 -2.08
N GLN A 267 -17.07 -5.17 -2.61
CA GLN A 267 -18.22 -5.10 -3.52
C GLN A 267 -19.52 -4.75 -2.78
N LEU A 268 -19.66 -5.22 -1.53
CA LEU A 268 -20.78 -4.87 -0.65
C LEU A 268 -20.68 -3.41 -0.19
N GLN A 269 -19.49 -2.98 0.22
CA GLN A 269 -19.23 -1.59 0.67
C GLN A 269 -19.47 -0.56 -0.45
N ARG A 270 -19.10 -0.91 -1.69
CA ARG A 270 -19.33 -0.09 -2.90
C ARG A 270 -20.76 -0.15 -3.44
N GLY A 271 -21.62 -0.99 -2.89
CA GLY A 271 -23.01 -1.15 -3.37
C GLY A 271 -23.11 -1.82 -4.74
N VAL A 272 -22.11 -2.59 -5.19
CA VAL A 272 -22.22 -3.40 -6.41
C VAL A 272 -23.24 -4.53 -6.20
N PHE A 273 -23.24 -5.07 -4.99
CA PHE A 273 -24.23 -6.01 -4.50
C PHE A 273 -24.84 -5.48 -3.21
N VAL A 274 -26.16 -5.57 -3.13
CA VAL A 274 -26.95 -5.17 -1.96
C VAL A 274 -27.65 -6.39 -1.36
N ILE A 275 -27.54 -6.56 -0.05
CA ILE A 275 -28.17 -7.68 0.67
C ILE A 275 -29.52 -7.21 1.23
N ARG A 276 -30.59 -7.95 0.92
CA ARG A 276 -31.92 -7.77 1.49
C ARG A 276 -32.36 -9.01 2.26
N ARG A 277 -33.12 -8.81 3.34
CA ARG A 277 -33.67 -9.91 4.14
C ARG A 277 -34.76 -10.65 3.37
N ARG A 278 -34.72 -11.98 3.40
CA ARG A 278 -35.89 -12.81 3.11
C ARG A 278 -36.73 -12.85 4.40
N SER A 279 -37.94 -12.28 4.37
CA SER A 279 -38.88 -12.47 5.47
C SER A 279 -39.12 -13.98 5.61
N ALA A 280 -39.02 -14.50 6.84
CA ALA A 280 -39.46 -15.86 7.09
C ALA A 280 -40.97 -15.89 6.84
N THR A 281 -41.39 -16.73 5.90
CA THR A 281 -42.79 -17.11 5.69
C THR A 281 -42.97 -18.47 6.31
#